data_AF-A0A6J3JFY8-F1
#
_entry.id   AF-A0A6J3JFY8-F1
#
_cell.length_a   1.000
_cell.length_b   1.000
_cell.length_c   1.000
_cell.angle_alpha   90.00
_cell.angle_beta   90.00
_cell.angle_gamma   90.00
#
_symmetry.space_group_name_H-M   'P 1'
#
loop_
_entity.id
_entity.type
_entity.pdbx_description
1 polymer ?
#
loop_
_entity_poly.entity_id
_entity_poly.type
_entity_poly.pdbx_seq_one_letter_code
_entity_poly.pdbx_strand_id
1 'polypeptide(L)'
;MGLLRGFVFLLVPYLLHRSNSSFIRLNNNGFEDIIIVIDPSVPEDEKIIERIQDMLTTASTYLFEATEKRFFFKNVTILVPENWKENPQYKRPKYENYKHADVIVAPPTLPGRDEPYTKQFTECGEKGEHIHFTPDFLLGKTQNEYGPSGRLFVHEWAHLRWGVFDEYNEDQPFYSAKSKKIEATRCSTGISGINRVYKCQGGSCLTRTCRVDSTTKLYEKDCQFFPDKLQTEKASIMFMQSIDSFLIPPDYAS
;
A
#
# COMPACT_ATOMS: atom_id res chain seq x y z
N MET A 1 30.17 -54.13 30.14
CA MET A 1 30.51 -52.71 29.88
C MET A 1 29.67 -52.24 28.70
N GLY A 2 28.54 -51.58 28.96
CA GLY A 2 27.70 -50.96 27.93
C GLY A 2 27.38 -49.54 28.37
N LEU A 3 27.98 -48.55 27.71
CA LEU A 3 27.84 -47.13 28.00
C LEU A 3 26.37 -46.70 27.86
N LEU A 4 25.79 -46.13 28.91
CA LEU A 4 24.58 -45.32 28.81
C LEU A 4 24.93 -44.03 28.05
N ARG A 5 24.44 -43.90 26.81
CA ARG A 5 24.43 -42.65 26.05
C ARG A 5 23.38 -41.72 26.64
N GLY A 6 23.82 -40.73 27.43
CA GLY A 6 22.96 -39.63 27.87
C GLY A 6 22.58 -38.74 26.68
N PHE A 7 21.28 -38.58 26.44
CA PHE A 7 20.74 -37.57 25.52
C PHE A 7 20.65 -36.22 26.26
N VAL A 8 21.50 -35.28 25.87
CA VAL A 8 21.37 -33.88 26.29
C VAL A 8 20.32 -33.23 25.40
N PHE A 9 19.13 -32.97 25.96
CA PHE A 9 18.14 -32.12 25.29
C PHE A 9 18.56 -30.66 25.44
N LEU A 10 19.16 -30.10 24.39
CA LEU A 10 19.35 -28.66 24.24
C LEU A 10 17.97 -28.04 23.96
N LEU A 11 17.34 -27.51 25.02
CA LEU A 11 16.21 -26.60 24.89
C LEU A 11 16.72 -25.30 24.25
N VAL A 12 16.58 -25.18 22.94
CA VAL A 12 16.77 -23.92 22.23
C VAL A 12 15.66 -22.98 22.66
N PRO A 13 15.94 -21.88 23.37
CA PRO A 13 14.91 -20.89 23.64
C PRO A 13 14.60 -20.25 22.28
N TYR A 14 13.42 -20.54 21.73
CA TYR A 14 12.87 -19.73 20.66
C TYR A 14 12.84 -18.29 21.19
N LEU A 15 13.73 -17.45 20.67
CA LEU A 15 13.61 -16.01 20.79
C LEU A 15 12.25 -15.68 20.18
N LEU A 16 11.24 -15.52 21.02
CA LEU A 16 10.00 -14.86 20.64
C LEU A 16 10.44 -13.49 20.16
N HIS A 17 10.59 -13.33 18.84
CA HIS A 17 10.58 -12.01 18.24
C HIS A 17 9.29 -11.38 18.76
N ARG A 18 9.45 -10.40 19.65
CA ARG A 18 8.34 -9.59 20.13
C ARG A 18 7.88 -8.81 18.90
N SER A 19 7.00 -9.42 18.12
CA SER A 19 6.28 -8.77 17.03
C SER A 19 5.74 -7.47 17.61
N ASN A 20 6.07 -6.34 16.98
CA ASN A 20 5.34 -5.10 17.21
C ASN A 20 3.92 -5.37 16.73
N SER A 21 3.11 -5.92 17.63
CA SER A 21 1.78 -6.38 17.29
C SER A 21 0.88 -5.16 17.21
N SER A 22 0.58 -4.73 15.99
CA SER A 22 -0.62 -3.94 15.69
C SER A 22 -1.80 -4.38 16.57
N PHE A 23 -2.55 -3.41 17.07
CA PHE A 23 -3.74 -3.68 17.89
C PHE A 23 -5.00 -3.91 17.06
N ILE A 24 -4.90 -3.90 15.72
CA ILE A 24 -6.06 -4.02 14.83
C ILE A 24 -6.87 -5.28 15.15
N ARG A 25 -8.15 -5.07 15.43
CA ARG A 25 -9.15 -6.13 15.63
C ARG A 25 -10.22 -6.05 14.56
N LEU A 26 -10.75 -7.20 14.17
CA LEU A 26 -11.93 -7.29 13.31
C LEU A 26 -13.12 -7.68 14.19
N ASN A 27 -14.12 -6.79 14.29
CA ASN A 27 -15.28 -6.96 15.15
C ASN A 27 -16.56 -6.65 14.36
N ASN A 28 -17.41 -7.66 14.18
CA ASN A 28 -18.61 -7.57 13.32
C ASN A 28 -18.30 -6.96 11.94
N ASN A 29 -17.24 -7.47 11.31
CA ASN A 29 -16.66 -7.01 10.05
C ASN A 29 -16.08 -5.58 10.01
N GLY A 30 -16.10 -4.86 11.13
CA GLY A 30 -15.46 -3.56 11.26
C GLY A 30 -14.05 -3.67 11.81
N PHE A 31 -13.07 -3.05 11.14
CA PHE A 31 -11.73 -2.91 11.68
C PHE A 31 -11.70 -1.83 12.78
N GLU A 32 -11.21 -2.21 13.95
CA GLU A 32 -11.10 -1.39 15.16
C GLU A 32 -9.64 -1.29 15.61
N ASP A 33 -9.34 -0.27 16.42
CA ASP A 33 -8.02 -0.02 17.02
C ASP A 33 -6.90 0.22 16.01
N ILE A 34 -7.23 0.80 14.85
CA ILE A 34 -6.24 1.27 13.90
C ILE A 34 -5.57 2.52 14.48
N ILE A 35 -4.24 2.55 14.49
CA ILE A 35 -3.45 3.68 14.98
C ILE A 35 -2.74 4.35 13.81
N ILE A 36 -3.09 5.62 13.60
CA ILE A 36 -2.37 6.52 12.68
C ILE A 36 -1.54 7.48 13.51
N VAL A 37 -0.25 7.56 13.24
CA VAL A 37 0.67 8.46 13.93
C VAL A 37 1.13 9.55 12.99
N ILE A 38 0.98 10.80 13.41
CA ILE A 38 1.65 11.92 12.76
C ILE A 38 3.01 12.08 13.46
N ASP A 39 4.09 12.07 12.68
CA ASP A 39 5.44 12.19 13.21
C ASP A 39 5.69 13.63 13.71
N PRO A 40 6.41 13.85 14.83
CA PRO A 40 6.72 15.19 15.33
C PRO A 40 7.50 16.09 14.36
N SER A 41 8.17 15.49 13.36
CA SER A 41 8.84 16.23 12.28
C SER A 41 7.89 16.84 11.25
N VAL A 42 6.61 16.44 11.24
CA VAL A 42 5.58 17.03 10.37
C VAL A 42 5.17 18.39 10.92
N PRO A 43 5.31 19.48 10.13
CA PRO A 43 4.84 20.80 10.54
C PRO A 43 3.34 20.80 10.84
N GLU A 44 2.93 21.56 11.86
CA GLU A 44 1.53 21.70 12.23
C GLU A 44 0.69 22.27 11.08
N ASP A 45 -0.23 21.46 10.58
CA ASP A 45 -1.28 21.84 9.63
C ASP A 45 -2.56 21.05 9.98
N GLU A 46 -3.57 21.76 10.49
CA GLU A 46 -4.85 21.17 10.92
C GLU A 46 -5.54 20.39 9.79
N LYS A 47 -5.29 20.76 8.52
CA LYS A 47 -5.85 20.06 7.35
C LYS A 47 -5.38 18.62 7.25
N ILE A 48 -4.22 18.26 7.81
CA ILE A 48 -3.74 16.88 7.79
C ILE A 48 -4.74 15.96 8.49
N ILE A 49 -5.25 16.38 9.66
CA ILE A 49 -6.22 15.60 10.44
C ILE A 49 -7.53 15.48 9.65
N GLU A 50 -8.03 16.58 9.08
CA GLU A 50 -9.23 16.58 8.24
C GLU A 50 -9.09 15.63 7.04
N ARG A 51 -7.93 15.69 6.35
CA ARG A 51 -7.65 14.85 5.17
C ARG A 51 -7.53 13.38 5.52
N ILE A 52 -6.97 13.04 6.68
CA ILE A 52 -6.97 11.66 7.17
C ILE A 52 -8.41 11.18 7.41
N GLN A 53 -9.27 11.99 8.02
CA GLN A 53 -10.67 11.65 8.27
C GLN A 53 -11.45 11.45 6.96
N ASP A 54 -11.29 12.34 5.98
CA ASP A 54 -11.90 12.22 4.64
C ASP A 54 -11.44 10.95 3.92
N MET A 55 -10.12 10.70 3.93
CA MET A 55 -9.52 9.50 3.33
C MET A 55 -10.09 8.23 3.96
N LEU A 56 -10.14 8.14 5.29
CA LEU A 56 -10.68 6.97 5.99
C LEU A 56 -12.16 6.77 5.72
N THR A 57 -12.94 7.85 5.62
CA THR A 57 -14.37 7.79 5.33
C THR A 57 -14.62 7.22 3.93
N THR A 58 -13.92 7.76 2.92
CA THR A 58 -14.02 7.29 1.54
C THR A 58 -13.44 5.88 1.36
N ALA A 59 -12.34 5.57 2.03
CA ALA A 59 -11.74 4.23 2.05
C ALA A 59 -12.69 3.20 2.66
N SER A 60 -13.39 3.54 3.75
CA SER A 60 -14.33 2.64 4.42
C SER A 60 -15.50 2.27 3.50
N THR A 61 -16.07 3.27 2.82
CA THR A 61 -17.13 3.05 1.82
C THR A 61 -16.62 2.18 0.67
N TYR A 62 -15.43 2.49 0.12
CA TYR A 62 -14.88 1.74 -1.00
C TYR A 62 -14.56 0.29 -0.62
N LEU A 63 -13.91 0.06 0.53
CA LEU A 63 -13.62 -1.28 1.05
C LEU A 63 -14.91 -2.08 1.24
N PHE A 64 -15.96 -1.45 1.78
CA PHE A 64 -17.25 -2.08 1.98
C PHE A 64 -17.86 -2.52 0.66
N GLU A 65 -17.89 -1.66 -0.35
CA GLU A 65 -18.42 -2.00 -1.67
C GLU A 65 -17.59 -3.08 -2.37
N ALA A 66 -16.26 -2.94 -2.37
CA ALA A 66 -15.34 -3.84 -3.06
C ALA A 66 -15.25 -5.24 -2.42
N THR A 67 -15.68 -5.37 -1.17
CA THR A 67 -15.73 -6.65 -0.43
C THR A 67 -17.14 -7.22 -0.33
N GLU A 68 -18.04 -6.84 -1.24
CA GLU A 68 -19.44 -7.29 -1.25
C GLU A 68 -20.18 -6.99 0.06
N LYS A 69 -19.99 -5.78 0.58
CA LYS A 69 -20.61 -5.27 1.82
C LYS A 69 -20.16 -6.01 3.08
N ARG A 70 -18.91 -6.45 3.11
CA ARG A 70 -18.33 -7.14 4.26
C ARG A 70 -17.55 -6.21 5.15
N PHE A 71 -16.39 -5.75 4.71
CA PHE A 71 -15.42 -5.08 5.59
C PHE A 71 -15.51 -3.57 5.53
N PHE A 72 -15.26 -2.91 6.65
CA PHE A 72 -15.24 -1.45 6.75
C PHE A 72 -14.33 -0.99 7.88
N PHE A 73 -13.90 0.28 7.87
CA PHE A 73 -13.16 0.89 8.97
C PHE A 73 -14.14 1.45 9.99
N LYS A 74 -14.03 0.98 11.24
CA LYS A 74 -15.00 1.28 12.31
C LYS A 74 -14.45 2.25 13.35
N ASN A 75 -13.23 2.03 13.84
CA ASN A 75 -12.59 2.90 14.82
C ASN A 75 -11.11 3.09 14.49
N VAL A 76 -10.70 4.35 14.40
CA VAL A 76 -9.33 4.77 14.12
C VAL A 76 -8.94 5.84 15.12
N THR A 77 -7.74 5.73 15.68
CA THR A 77 -7.15 6.75 16.55
C THR A 77 -6.02 7.45 15.82
N ILE A 78 -6.08 8.77 15.77
CA ILE A 78 -5.01 9.62 15.22
C ILE A 78 -4.19 10.15 16.41
N LEU A 79 -2.91 9.82 16.45
CA LEU A 79 -1.96 10.37 17.40
C LEU A 79 -1.34 11.64 16.83
N VAL A 80 -1.69 12.76 17.46
CA VAL A 80 -1.20 14.10 17.15
C VAL A 80 0.11 14.35 17.93
N PRO A 81 1.13 14.99 17.32
CA PRO A 81 2.39 15.24 18.00
C PRO A 81 2.27 16.17 19.21
N GLU A 82 3.10 15.96 20.23
CA GLU A 82 3.13 16.81 21.44
C GLU A 82 3.61 18.25 21.17
N ASN A 83 4.37 18.45 20.08
CA ASN A 83 4.84 19.78 19.66
C ASN A 83 3.78 20.57 18.88
N TRP A 84 2.64 19.99 18.55
CA TRP A 84 1.50 20.73 18.00
C TRP A 84 0.73 21.42 19.13
N LYS A 85 0.05 22.52 18.81
CA LYS A 85 -0.76 23.24 19.80
C LYS A 85 -1.85 22.36 20.41
N GLU A 86 -2.09 22.55 21.70
CA GLU A 86 -3.20 21.89 22.39
C GLU A 86 -4.54 22.26 21.74
N ASN A 87 -5.39 21.24 21.55
CA ASN A 87 -6.76 21.41 21.10
C ASN A 87 -7.70 20.74 22.11
N PRO A 88 -8.82 21.38 22.51
CA PRO A 88 -9.79 20.79 23.44
C PRO A 88 -10.36 19.43 23.00
N GLN A 89 -10.30 19.09 21.71
CA GLN A 89 -10.75 17.79 21.19
C GLN A 89 -9.74 16.66 21.44
N TYR A 90 -8.47 16.99 21.68
CA TYR A 90 -7.42 16.01 21.90
C TYR A 90 -7.57 15.35 23.26
N LYS A 91 -7.30 14.05 23.30
CA LYS A 91 -7.35 13.24 24.51
C LYS A 91 -5.99 12.60 24.72
N ARG A 92 -5.62 12.42 25.99
CA ARG A 92 -4.38 11.73 26.33
C ARG A 92 -4.44 10.27 25.82
N PRO A 93 -3.43 9.80 25.06
CA PRO A 93 -3.34 8.42 24.64
C PRO A 93 -3.33 7.47 25.86
N LYS A 94 -3.91 6.28 25.71
CA LYS A 94 -3.94 5.26 26.76
C LYS A 94 -2.85 4.22 26.52
N TYR A 95 -2.89 3.62 25.34
CA TYR A 95 -2.00 2.53 24.90
C TYR A 95 -1.46 2.76 23.50
N GLU A 96 -2.05 3.69 22.76
CA GLU A 96 -1.64 4.08 21.43
C GLU A 96 -0.28 4.78 21.50
N ASN A 97 0.66 4.36 20.66
CA ASN A 97 2.00 4.94 20.58
C ASN A 97 2.66 4.60 19.24
N TYR A 98 3.77 5.29 18.93
CA TYR A 98 4.53 5.14 17.69
C TYR A 98 4.91 3.68 17.36
N LYS A 99 5.25 2.88 18.37
CA LYS A 99 5.71 1.50 18.17
C LYS A 99 4.62 0.55 17.64
N HIS A 100 3.36 0.88 17.87
CA HIS A 100 2.21 0.09 17.42
C HIS A 100 1.42 0.80 16.33
N ALA A 101 2.03 1.77 15.64
CA ALA A 101 1.41 2.48 14.53
C ALA A 101 1.19 1.53 13.35
N ASP A 102 -0.03 1.57 12.81
CA ASP A 102 -0.38 0.87 11.56
C ASP A 102 -0.13 1.76 10.35
N VAL A 103 -0.24 3.08 10.55
CA VAL A 103 0.03 4.10 9.55
C VAL A 103 0.90 5.18 10.19
N ILE A 104 1.95 5.58 9.50
CA ILE A 104 2.85 6.65 9.90
C ILE A 104 2.78 7.76 8.85
N VAL A 105 2.47 8.97 9.30
CA VAL A 105 2.51 10.19 8.49
C VAL A 105 3.80 10.91 8.83
N ALA A 106 4.78 10.87 7.92
CA ALA A 106 6.09 11.48 8.13
C ALA A 106 6.63 12.08 6.82
N PRO A 107 7.63 12.98 6.89
CA PRO A 107 8.35 13.43 5.69
C PRO A 107 8.89 12.25 4.88
N PRO A 108 9.06 12.41 3.56
CA PRO A 108 9.57 11.34 2.72
C PRO A 108 10.98 10.92 3.16
N THR A 109 11.24 9.62 3.14
CA THR A 109 12.56 9.06 3.53
C THR A 109 13.70 9.58 2.65
N LEU A 110 13.39 9.91 1.40
CA LEU A 110 14.30 10.57 0.45
C LEU A 110 13.60 11.78 -0.17
N PRO A 111 14.28 12.93 -0.33
CA PRO A 111 13.66 14.12 -0.93
C PRO A 111 13.02 13.82 -2.29
N GLY A 112 11.75 14.22 -2.46
CA GLY A 112 10.98 14.03 -3.68
C GLY A 112 10.38 12.63 -3.88
N ARG A 113 10.47 11.74 -2.88
CA ARG A 113 9.78 10.44 -2.88
C ARG A 113 8.56 10.48 -1.97
N ASP A 114 7.52 11.16 -2.44
CA ASP A 114 6.23 11.29 -1.75
C ASP A 114 5.26 10.12 -2.01
N GLU A 115 5.80 9.02 -2.54
CA GLU A 115 5.07 7.79 -2.82
C GLU A 115 4.54 7.17 -1.53
N PRO A 116 3.22 6.98 -1.42
CA PRO A 116 2.61 6.15 -0.38
C PRO A 116 3.04 4.70 -0.54
N TYR A 117 3.40 4.03 0.56
CA TYR A 117 3.82 2.63 0.50
C TYR A 117 3.54 1.88 1.80
N THR A 118 3.50 0.55 1.70
CA THR A 118 3.46 -0.35 2.84
C THR A 118 4.82 -1.01 3.02
N LYS A 119 5.37 -0.91 4.23
CA LYS A 119 6.61 -1.59 4.59
C LYS A 119 6.32 -3.09 4.80
N GLN A 120 6.50 -3.89 3.75
CA GLN A 120 6.25 -5.33 3.73
C GLN A 120 7.53 -6.09 3.36
N PHE A 121 8.22 -6.65 4.36
CA PHE A 121 9.43 -7.47 4.16
C PHE A 121 9.17 -8.99 4.24
N THR A 122 7.90 -9.37 4.31
CA THR A 122 7.45 -10.74 4.58
C THR A 122 6.95 -11.45 3.33
N GLU A 123 6.70 -12.75 3.46
CA GLU A 123 6.16 -13.58 2.38
C GLU A 123 4.68 -13.23 2.09
N CYS A 124 4.15 -13.79 1.00
CA CYS A 124 2.73 -13.64 0.65
C CYS A 124 1.82 -14.15 1.77
N GLY A 125 0.76 -13.40 2.06
CA GLY A 125 -0.20 -13.73 3.12
C GLY A 125 0.19 -13.23 4.51
N GLU A 126 1.43 -12.78 4.70
CA GLU A 126 1.90 -12.23 5.98
C GLU A 126 1.69 -10.72 6.03
N LYS A 127 1.18 -10.23 7.16
CA LYS A 127 0.91 -8.81 7.37
C LYS A 127 2.17 -7.94 7.23
N GLY A 128 2.00 -6.75 6.68
CA GLY A 128 3.02 -5.70 6.65
C GLY A 128 3.34 -5.13 8.04
N GLU A 129 4.39 -4.31 8.11
CA GLU A 129 4.83 -3.66 9.34
C GLU A 129 4.02 -2.38 9.63
N HIS A 130 3.93 -1.48 8.65
CA HIS A 130 3.11 -0.26 8.67
C HIS A 130 2.99 0.34 7.27
N ILE A 131 1.98 1.19 7.08
CA ILE A 131 1.83 2.07 5.93
C ILE A 131 2.54 3.39 6.20
N HIS A 132 3.17 3.98 5.20
CA HIS A 132 3.82 5.28 5.27
C HIS A 132 3.16 6.26 4.29
N PHE A 133 2.76 7.41 4.79
CA PHE A 133 2.21 8.52 4.02
C PHE A 133 3.01 9.80 4.25
N THR A 134 3.09 10.64 3.23
CA THR A 134 3.65 11.98 3.39
C THR A 134 2.55 13.03 3.58
N PRO A 135 2.87 14.17 4.22
CA PRO A 135 1.94 15.30 4.29
C PRO A 135 1.50 15.76 2.89
N ASP A 136 2.39 15.74 1.91
CA ASP A 136 2.11 16.18 0.54
C ASP A 136 1.09 15.28 -0.16
N PHE A 137 1.16 13.95 0.08
CA PHE A 137 0.12 13.02 -0.33
C PHE A 137 -1.23 13.34 0.33
N LEU A 138 -1.28 13.48 1.66
CA LEU A 138 -2.53 13.73 2.38
C LEU A 138 -3.17 15.06 2.00
N LEU A 139 -2.36 16.08 1.73
CA LEU A 139 -2.82 17.39 1.27
C LEU A 139 -3.26 17.39 -0.22
N GLY A 140 -3.17 16.25 -0.90
CA GLY A 140 -3.68 16.05 -2.27
C GLY A 140 -2.73 16.52 -3.38
N LYS A 141 -1.47 16.85 -3.07
CA LYS A 141 -0.52 17.35 -4.08
C LYS A 141 -0.15 16.30 -5.12
N THR A 142 -0.17 15.02 -4.72
CA THR A 142 0.15 13.87 -5.59
C THR A 142 -1.11 13.11 -6.06
N GLN A 143 -2.30 13.68 -5.90
CA GLN A 143 -3.57 13.03 -6.29
C GLN A 143 -3.64 12.72 -7.80
N ASN A 144 -3.00 13.52 -8.64
CA ASN A 144 -2.94 13.25 -10.09
C ASN A 144 -2.11 12.02 -10.45
N GLU A 145 -1.20 11.61 -9.56
CA GLU A 145 -0.27 10.49 -9.75
C GLU A 145 -0.88 9.21 -9.17
N TYR A 146 -1.36 9.27 -7.93
CA TYR A 146 -1.84 8.10 -7.19
C TYR A 146 -3.37 7.94 -7.17
N GLY A 147 -4.11 8.91 -7.71
CA GLY A 147 -5.57 8.88 -7.72
C GLY A 147 -6.21 9.20 -6.36
N PRO A 148 -7.49 8.84 -6.16
CA PRO A 148 -8.22 9.14 -4.92
C PRO A 148 -7.59 8.49 -3.68
N SER A 149 -7.34 9.28 -2.64
CA SER A 149 -6.65 8.82 -1.42
C SER A 149 -7.35 7.66 -0.73
N GLY A 150 -8.68 7.61 -0.74
CA GLY A 150 -9.43 6.49 -0.14
C GLY A 150 -9.18 5.14 -0.83
N ARG A 151 -9.03 5.13 -2.16
CA ARG A 151 -8.70 3.90 -2.92
C ARG A 151 -7.26 3.48 -2.68
N LEU A 152 -6.34 4.44 -2.70
CA LEU A 152 -4.94 4.19 -2.36
C LEU A 152 -4.79 3.66 -0.94
N PHE A 153 -5.55 4.20 0.02
CA PHE A 153 -5.56 3.66 1.38
C PHE A 153 -5.98 2.20 1.41
N VAL A 154 -7.02 1.81 0.66
CA VAL A 154 -7.46 0.41 0.59
C VAL A 154 -6.43 -0.49 -0.10
N HIS A 155 -5.73 0.02 -1.11
CA HIS A 155 -4.61 -0.66 -1.76
C HIS A 155 -3.46 -0.95 -0.76
N GLU A 156 -2.98 0.09 -0.07
CA GLU A 156 -1.95 -0.08 0.98
C GLU A 156 -2.45 -0.91 2.17
N TRP A 157 -3.73 -0.78 2.52
CA TRP A 157 -4.34 -1.61 3.54
C TRP A 157 -4.34 -3.09 3.16
N ALA A 158 -4.51 -3.42 1.88
CA ALA A 158 -4.46 -4.79 1.41
C ALA A 158 -3.04 -5.38 1.57
N HIS A 159 -1.99 -4.62 1.21
CA HIS A 159 -0.61 -4.97 1.52
C HIS A 159 -0.40 -5.18 3.02
N LEU A 160 -0.84 -4.22 3.84
CA LEU A 160 -0.66 -4.27 5.29
C LEU A 160 -1.37 -5.46 5.93
N ARG A 161 -2.64 -5.69 5.58
CA ARG A 161 -3.50 -6.64 6.28
C ARG A 161 -3.40 -8.05 5.75
N TRP A 162 -3.35 -8.20 4.43
CA TRP A 162 -3.42 -9.50 3.77
C TRP A 162 -2.10 -9.93 3.14
N GLY A 163 -1.07 -9.07 3.14
CA GLY A 163 0.23 -9.43 2.58
C GLY A 163 0.18 -9.75 1.09
N VAL A 164 -0.79 -9.15 0.37
CA VAL A 164 -0.88 -9.27 -1.09
C VAL A 164 0.15 -8.37 -1.76
N PHE A 165 0.47 -8.65 -3.02
CA PHE A 165 1.41 -7.86 -3.82
C PHE A 165 0.70 -7.25 -5.01
N ASP A 166 1.36 -6.27 -5.63
CA ASP A 166 0.89 -5.68 -6.87
C ASP A 166 0.77 -6.72 -7.98
N GLU A 167 -0.24 -6.53 -8.81
CA GLU A 167 -0.50 -7.40 -9.97
C GLU A 167 0.32 -6.97 -11.20
N TYR A 168 1.20 -5.98 -11.07
CA TYR A 168 2.18 -5.57 -12.05
C TYR A 168 3.61 -5.80 -11.53
N ASN A 169 4.60 -5.66 -12.42
CA ASN A 169 5.99 -5.84 -12.05
C ASN A 169 6.84 -4.75 -12.71
N GLU A 170 7.52 -3.93 -11.91
CA GLU A 170 8.35 -2.83 -12.43
C GLU A 170 9.70 -3.32 -13.00
N ASP A 171 10.26 -4.41 -12.46
CA ASP A 171 11.51 -5.00 -12.91
C ASP A 171 11.35 -5.80 -14.22
N GLN A 172 10.18 -6.43 -14.36
CA GLN A 172 9.78 -7.23 -15.53
C GLN A 172 8.38 -6.80 -16.01
N PRO A 173 8.25 -5.60 -16.59
CA PRO A 173 6.95 -5.03 -16.97
C PRO A 173 6.34 -5.69 -18.21
N PHE A 174 7.12 -6.50 -18.95
CA PHE A 174 6.67 -7.14 -20.18
C PHE A 174 7.17 -8.57 -20.31
N TYR A 175 6.37 -9.40 -20.98
CA TYR A 175 6.72 -10.76 -21.37
C TYR A 175 6.27 -11.07 -22.80
N SER A 176 6.81 -12.15 -23.39
CA SER A 176 6.36 -12.65 -24.69
C SER A 176 5.30 -13.73 -24.50
N ALA A 177 4.07 -13.48 -24.95
CA ALA A 177 2.99 -14.43 -24.87
C ALA A 177 3.18 -15.60 -25.85
N LYS A 178 2.39 -16.68 -25.72
CA LYS A 178 2.44 -17.84 -26.64
C LYS A 178 2.21 -17.46 -28.11
N SER A 179 1.46 -16.39 -28.36
CA SER A 179 1.22 -15.80 -29.69
C SER A 179 2.41 -15.02 -30.24
N LYS A 180 3.53 -14.93 -29.51
CA LYS A 180 4.70 -14.08 -29.76
C LYS A 180 4.43 -12.57 -29.70
N LYS A 181 3.24 -12.17 -29.24
CA LYS A 181 2.94 -10.78 -28.92
C LYS A 181 3.59 -10.41 -27.59
N ILE A 182 4.15 -9.20 -27.51
CA ILE A 182 4.64 -8.64 -26.24
C ILE A 182 3.43 -8.14 -25.46
N GLU A 183 3.29 -8.60 -24.22
CA GLU A 183 2.20 -8.22 -23.32
C GLU A 183 2.78 -7.60 -22.04
N ALA A 184 2.03 -6.68 -21.44
CA ALA A 184 2.36 -6.14 -20.13
C ALA A 184 2.12 -7.20 -19.05
N THR A 185 2.99 -7.25 -18.05
CA THR A 185 2.82 -8.09 -16.86
C THR A 185 1.66 -7.54 -16.04
N ARG A 186 0.53 -8.25 -16.07
CA ARG A 186 -0.71 -7.91 -15.37
C ARG A 186 -1.58 -9.14 -15.19
N CYS A 187 -2.34 -9.22 -14.09
CA CYS A 187 -3.28 -10.32 -13.87
C CYS A 187 -4.47 -10.27 -14.83
N SER A 188 -5.06 -9.10 -15.07
CA SER A 188 -6.18 -8.94 -16.01
C SER A 188 -5.70 -8.48 -17.39
N THR A 189 -5.70 -9.38 -18.37
CA THR A 189 -5.32 -9.05 -19.75
C THR A 189 -6.32 -8.14 -20.46
N GLY A 190 -7.55 -7.99 -19.94
CA GLY A 190 -8.60 -7.14 -20.51
C GLY A 190 -8.39 -5.65 -20.28
N ILE A 191 -7.49 -5.27 -19.37
CA ILE A 191 -7.17 -3.86 -19.13
C ILE A 191 -6.55 -3.23 -20.38
N SER A 192 -7.18 -2.18 -20.90
CA SER A 192 -6.69 -1.44 -22.07
C SER A 192 -5.64 -0.41 -21.68
N GLY A 193 -4.77 -0.06 -22.62
CA GLY A 193 -3.75 0.95 -22.40
C GLY A 193 -2.68 0.93 -23.48
N ILE A 194 -1.64 1.73 -23.27
CA ILE A 194 -0.58 1.97 -24.25
C ILE A 194 0.80 1.78 -23.66
N ASN A 195 1.68 1.18 -24.46
CA ASN A 195 3.10 1.07 -24.13
C ASN A 195 3.83 2.33 -24.59
N ARG A 196 4.44 3.05 -23.64
CA ARG A 196 5.19 4.28 -23.91
C ARG A 196 6.46 4.34 -23.06
N VAL A 197 7.41 5.13 -23.55
CA VAL A 197 8.51 5.63 -22.73
C VAL A 197 8.15 7.06 -22.33
N TYR A 198 8.13 7.34 -21.03
CA TYR A 198 7.96 8.67 -20.47
C TYR A 198 9.24 9.08 -19.75
N LYS A 199 9.88 10.16 -20.21
CA LYS A 199 11.12 10.64 -19.61
C LYS A 199 11.09 12.16 -19.49
N CYS A 200 11.29 12.65 -18.27
CA CYS A 200 11.44 14.07 -17.99
C CYS A 200 12.92 14.43 -17.83
N GLN A 201 13.38 15.46 -18.55
CA GLN A 201 14.72 16.02 -18.43
C GLN A 201 14.65 17.55 -18.57
N GLY A 202 15.22 18.27 -17.59
CA GLY A 202 15.32 19.74 -17.64
C GLY A 202 13.98 20.47 -17.70
N GLY A 203 12.94 19.97 -17.02
CA GLY A 203 11.60 20.57 -17.01
C GLY A 203 10.73 20.27 -18.24
N SER A 204 11.24 19.48 -19.19
CA SER A 204 10.46 18.97 -20.33
C SER A 204 10.27 17.47 -20.23
N CYS A 205 9.08 16.98 -20.59
CA CYS A 205 8.77 15.55 -20.57
C CYS A 205 8.47 15.07 -22.00
N LEU A 206 9.19 14.03 -22.42
CA LEU A 206 9.02 13.40 -23.72
C LEU A 206 8.23 12.10 -23.55
N THR A 207 7.21 11.94 -24.38
CA THR A 207 6.48 10.66 -24.52
C THR A 207 6.74 10.10 -25.91
N ARG A 208 7.16 8.83 -26.00
CA ARG A 208 7.39 8.16 -27.28
C ARG A 208 6.95 6.69 -27.26
N THR A 209 6.80 6.10 -28.45
CA THR A 209 6.54 4.67 -28.59
C THR A 209 7.72 3.83 -28.08
N CYS A 210 7.41 2.66 -27.52
CA CYS A 210 8.41 1.70 -27.10
C CYS A 210 9.06 1.01 -28.31
N ARG A 211 10.37 0.83 -28.23
CA ARG A 211 11.17 0.08 -29.19
C ARG A 211 11.41 -1.33 -28.67
N VAL A 212 11.49 -2.28 -29.59
CA VAL A 212 11.84 -3.67 -29.26
C VAL A 212 13.36 -3.78 -29.21
N ASP A 213 13.87 -4.30 -28.10
CA ASP A 213 15.26 -4.63 -27.93
C ASP A 213 15.62 -5.88 -28.78
N SER A 214 16.68 -5.76 -29.57
CA SER A 214 17.08 -6.81 -30.52
C SER A 214 17.60 -8.08 -29.83
N THR A 215 18.06 -7.97 -28.58
CA THR A 215 18.64 -9.05 -27.79
C THR A 215 17.56 -9.76 -26.98
N THR A 216 16.77 -9.02 -26.20
CA THR A 216 15.74 -9.62 -25.32
C THR A 216 14.47 -9.99 -26.08
N LYS A 217 14.24 -9.40 -27.27
CA LYS A 217 12.98 -9.48 -28.03
C LYS A 217 11.76 -8.94 -27.28
N LEU A 218 11.99 -8.19 -26.20
CA LEU A 218 10.97 -7.47 -25.43
C LEU A 218 11.12 -5.96 -25.68
N TYR A 219 10.27 -5.15 -25.05
CA TYR A 219 10.47 -3.71 -25.09
C TYR A 219 11.74 -3.28 -24.35
N GLU A 220 12.28 -2.13 -24.74
CA GLU A 220 13.39 -1.48 -24.06
C GLU A 220 13.08 -1.20 -22.58
N LYS A 221 14.13 -1.11 -21.75
CA LYS A 221 14.03 -1.02 -20.28
C LYS A 221 13.15 0.13 -19.78
N ASP A 222 13.18 1.28 -20.45
CA ASP A 222 12.41 2.47 -20.02
C ASP A 222 10.95 2.44 -20.49
N CYS A 223 10.52 1.36 -21.17
CA CYS A 223 9.13 1.20 -21.58
C CYS A 223 8.26 0.86 -20.38
N GLN A 224 7.08 1.46 -20.32
CA GLN A 224 6.06 1.20 -19.31
C GLN A 224 4.69 1.04 -19.98
N PHE A 225 3.81 0.27 -19.33
CA PHE A 225 2.41 0.17 -19.71
C PHE A 225 1.62 1.25 -18.98
N PHE A 226 0.96 2.12 -19.73
CA PHE A 226 0.08 3.16 -19.20
C PHE A 226 -1.37 2.75 -19.46
N PRO A 227 -2.13 2.33 -18.43
CA PRO A 227 -3.53 1.99 -18.59
C PRO A 227 -4.35 3.19 -19.04
N ASP A 228 -5.38 2.94 -19.85
CA ASP A 228 -6.36 3.98 -20.15
C ASP A 228 -7.13 4.35 -18.87
N LYS A 229 -7.48 5.63 -18.71
CA LYS A 229 -8.22 6.10 -17.54
C LYS A 229 -9.61 5.48 -17.42
N LEU A 230 -10.24 5.20 -18.56
CA LEU A 230 -11.54 4.56 -18.63
C LEU A 230 -11.34 3.11 -19.01
N GLN A 231 -11.75 2.22 -18.12
CA GLN A 231 -11.69 0.77 -18.31
C GLN A 231 -13.10 0.20 -18.37
N THR A 232 -13.31 -0.77 -19.25
CA THR A 232 -14.51 -1.61 -19.24
C THR A 232 -14.32 -2.90 -18.43
N GLU A 233 -13.06 -3.31 -18.28
CA GLU A 233 -12.67 -4.51 -17.57
C GLU A 233 -12.65 -4.27 -16.06
N LYS A 234 -13.07 -5.27 -15.27
CA LYS A 234 -12.90 -5.22 -13.82
C LYS A 234 -11.52 -5.77 -13.46
N ALA A 235 -10.76 -5.00 -12.70
CA ALA A 235 -9.48 -5.42 -12.13
C ALA A 235 -9.55 -5.47 -10.59
N SER A 236 -8.57 -6.13 -10.00
CA SER A 236 -8.29 -6.03 -8.57
C SER A 236 -7.85 -4.60 -8.19
N ILE A 237 -8.07 -4.19 -6.94
CA ILE A 237 -7.43 -2.98 -6.39
C ILE A 237 -5.90 -3.08 -6.41
N MET A 238 -5.36 -4.31 -6.44
CA MET A 238 -3.91 -4.57 -6.51
C MET A 238 -3.32 -4.40 -7.91
N PHE A 239 -4.13 -4.17 -8.95
CA PHE A 239 -3.59 -3.80 -10.26
C PHE A 239 -3.14 -2.35 -10.27
N MET A 240 -4.05 -1.41 -10.01
CA MET A 240 -3.73 0.01 -9.83
C MET A 240 -4.88 0.70 -9.09
N GLN A 241 -4.56 1.39 -8.01
CA GLN A 241 -5.45 2.21 -7.20
C GLN A 241 -6.14 3.35 -7.97
N SER A 242 -5.49 3.86 -9.02
CA SER A 242 -5.93 5.01 -9.80
C SER A 242 -6.97 4.66 -10.88
N ILE A 243 -7.15 3.37 -11.17
CA ILE A 243 -8.14 2.87 -12.12
C ILE A 243 -9.43 2.55 -11.36
N ASP A 244 -10.55 2.96 -11.94
CA ASP A 244 -11.85 2.61 -11.39
C ASP A 244 -12.18 1.13 -11.62
N SER A 245 -11.79 0.29 -10.66
CA SER A 245 -12.08 -1.13 -10.60
C SER A 245 -12.84 -1.51 -9.31
N PHE A 246 -13.75 -2.49 -9.40
CA PHE A 246 -14.76 -2.81 -8.37
C PHE A 246 -14.52 -4.13 -7.60
N LEU A 247 -13.32 -4.73 -7.61
CA LEU A 247 -13.13 -6.06 -7.02
C LEU A 247 -11.92 -6.13 -6.08
N ILE A 248 -12.13 -6.69 -4.90
CA ILE A 248 -11.08 -7.36 -4.10
C ILE A 248 -11.36 -8.88 -4.21
N PRO A 249 -10.37 -9.71 -4.59
CA PRO A 249 -10.60 -11.15 -4.77
C PRO A 249 -11.12 -11.81 -3.46
N PRO A 250 -12.15 -12.66 -3.54
CA PRO A 250 -12.77 -13.30 -2.36
C PRO A 250 -11.85 -14.27 -1.62
N ASP A 251 -10.75 -14.71 -2.24
CA ASP A 251 -9.80 -15.67 -1.66
C ASP A 251 -8.95 -15.09 -0.50
N TYR A 252 -9.01 -13.77 -0.27
CA TYR A 252 -8.38 -13.10 0.87
C TYR A 252 -9.38 -12.71 1.98
N ALA A 253 -10.63 -13.18 1.90
CA ALA A 253 -11.71 -12.81 2.80
C ALA A 253 -11.91 -13.75 4.01
N SER A 254 -10.85 -14.45 4.44
CA SER A 254 -10.84 -15.32 5.63
C SER A 254 -10.06 -14.70 6.78
#